data_AF-A0A3C1L4U8-F1
#
_entry.id   AF-A0A3C1L4U8-F1
#
_cell.length_a   1.000
_cell.length_b   1.000
_cell.length_c   1.000
_cell.angle_alpha   90.00
_cell.angle_beta   90.00
_cell.angle_gamma   90.00
#
_symmetry.space_group_name_H-M   'P 1'
#
loop_
_entity.id
_entity.type
_entity.pdbx_description
1 polymer ?
#
loop_
_entity_poly.entity_id
_entity_poly.type
_entity_poly.pdbx_seq_one_letter_code
_entity_poly.pdbx_strand_id
1 'polypeptide(L)'
;MLRGQVVTVFYNPVKTSFALDDLAGKTQQEAIDYLNGQGLVLNSAIVTENNPDVEAGKVIRTDPAAGTQVNQGDVITLVISAGVNQVAIPPVTGLSEADATANLTTDAYQFVITVAEEVSETVELGTAIRTDPAAGQLVAKGSPITLYVSSGPAPVKVPPLEGLSEAAARASLESKGLGVDVTYQNVPIGDPKDGKVITQSIASGTDVAPGTVVKLKVGKAPAPATTTTTIPPPTTTTPPETTTTVPETTTTV
;
A
#
# COMPACT_ATOMS: atom_id res chain seq x y z
N MET A 1 34.08 1.19 -103.38
CA MET A 1 34.22 0.10 -102.38
C MET A 1 33.92 0.70 -101.01
N LEU A 2 32.83 0.27 -100.36
CA LEU A 2 32.29 0.88 -99.13
C LEU A 2 33.21 0.57 -97.93
N ARG A 3 33.62 1.61 -97.20
CA ARG A 3 34.38 1.50 -95.95
C ARG A 3 33.45 0.97 -94.84
N GLY A 4 33.88 -0.07 -94.14
CA GLY A 4 33.15 -0.66 -93.02
C GLY A 4 32.90 0.38 -91.92
N GLN A 5 31.61 0.63 -91.66
CA GLN A 5 31.16 1.49 -90.58
C GLN A 5 31.20 0.67 -89.29
N VAL A 6 31.98 1.11 -88.31
CA VAL A 6 31.95 0.52 -86.97
C VAL A 6 30.70 1.02 -86.28
N VAL A 7 29.73 0.14 -86.07
CA VAL A 7 28.51 0.42 -85.32
C VAL A 7 28.81 0.11 -83.85
N THR A 8 28.89 1.14 -83.01
CA THR A 8 28.94 0.98 -81.56
C THR A 8 27.53 0.62 -81.08
N VAL A 9 27.32 -0.65 -80.73
CA VAL A 9 26.09 -1.11 -80.10
C VAL A 9 26.20 -0.81 -78.61
N PHE A 10 25.38 0.12 -78.10
CA PHE A 10 25.21 0.30 -76.67
C PHE A 10 24.29 -0.80 -76.15
N TYR A 11 24.87 -1.87 -75.59
CA TYR A 11 24.13 -2.86 -74.82
C TYR A 11 23.71 -2.23 -73.51
N ASN A 12 22.42 -1.90 -73.38
CA ASN A 12 21.83 -1.53 -72.10
C ASN A 12 21.30 -2.83 -71.47
N PRO A 13 22.01 -3.45 -70.50
CA PRO A 13 21.54 -4.69 -69.90
C PRO A 13 20.15 -4.44 -69.30
N VAL A 14 19.19 -5.28 -69.66
CA VAL A 14 17.87 -5.26 -69.03
C VAL A 14 18.12 -5.57 -67.56
N LYS A 15 17.81 -4.62 -66.66
CA LYS A 15 17.88 -4.91 -65.23
C LYS A 15 16.97 -6.11 -64.94
N THR A 16 17.52 -7.13 -64.28
CA THR A 16 16.72 -8.31 -63.92
C THR A 16 15.71 -7.87 -62.86
N SER A 17 14.42 -8.04 -63.16
CA SER A 17 13.34 -7.74 -62.23
C SER A 17 12.88 -9.01 -61.53
N PHE A 18 12.57 -8.91 -60.24
CA PHE A 18 12.10 -10.01 -59.41
C PHE A 18 11.15 -9.50 -58.33
N ALA A 19 10.36 -10.40 -57.73
CA ALA A 19 9.48 -10.05 -56.63
C ALA A 19 10.30 -9.95 -55.32
N LEU A 20 10.10 -8.88 -54.55
CA LEU A 20 10.74 -8.72 -53.25
C LEU A 20 10.19 -9.76 -52.25
N ASP A 21 11.05 -10.57 -51.63
CA ASP A 21 10.63 -11.50 -50.58
C ASP A 21 10.12 -10.76 -49.33
N ASP A 22 9.29 -11.46 -48.56
CA ASP A 22 8.86 -10.95 -47.25
C ASP A 22 9.99 -11.03 -46.24
N LEU A 23 10.41 -9.86 -45.76
CA LEU A 23 11.43 -9.71 -44.73
C LEU A 23 10.83 -9.49 -43.34
N ALA A 24 9.50 -9.48 -43.19
CA ALA A 24 8.85 -9.34 -41.90
C ALA A 24 9.32 -10.42 -40.91
N GLY A 25 9.64 -10.01 -39.68
CA GLY A 25 10.13 -10.89 -38.61
C GLY A 25 11.60 -11.29 -38.68
N LYS A 26 12.29 -11.01 -39.80
CA LYS A 26 13.76 -11.17 -39.90
C LYS A 26 14.48 -10.08 -39.12
N THR A 27 15.71 -10.37 -38.71
CA THR A 27 16.60 -9.37 -38.11
C THR A 27 17.07 -8.36 -39.15
N GLN A 28 17.50 -7.18 -38.70
CA GLN A 28 18.11 -6.17 -39.57
C GLN A 28 19.25 -6.74 -40.41
N GLN A 29 20.12 -7.56 -39.82
CA GLN A 29 21.26 -8.14 -40.53
C GLN A 29 20.82 -9.10 -41.63
N GLU A 30 19.89 -10.01 -41.34
CA GLU A 30 19.37 -10.94 -42.35
C GLU A 30 18.68 -10.22 -43.51
N ALA A 31 17.96 -9.13 -43.22
CA ALA A 31 17.36 -8.30 -44.25
C ALA A 31 18.42 -7.59 -45.11
N ILE A 32 19.49 -7.07 -44.49
CA ILE A 32 20.62 -6.48 -45.21
C ILE A 32 21.31 -7.50 -46.11
N ASP A 33 21.55 -8.71 -45.60
CA ASP A 33 22.21 -9.78 -46.35
C ASP A 33 21.36 -10.20 -47.55
N TYR A 34 20.04 -10.29 -47.38
CA TYR A 34 19.11 -10.54 -48.46
C TYR A 34 19.14 -9.42 -49.53
N LEU A 35 19.06 -8.16 -49.11
CA LEU A 35 19.07 -7.02 -50.04
C LEU A 35 20.38 -6.97 -50.85
N ASN A 36 21.53 -7.15 -50.17
CA ASN A 36 22.83 -7.19 -50.83
C ASN A 36 22.96 -8.39 -51.78
N GLY A 37 22.47 -9.57 -51.38
CA GLY A 37 22.49 -10.78 -52.21
C GLY A 37 21.65 -10.65 -53.49
N GLN A 38 20.57 -9.88 -53.43
CA GLN A 38 19.73 -9.57 -54.60
C GLN A 38 20.20 -8.34 -55.40
N GLY A 39 21.29 -7.69 -54.98
CA GLY A 39 21.81 -6.48 -55.63
C GLY A 39 20.92 -5.25 -55.44
N LEU A 40 20.11 -5.21 -54.38
CA LEU A 40 19.29 -4.06 -53.98
C LEU A 40 20.11 -3.13 -53.07
N VAL A 41 19.74 -1.85 -53.05
CA VAL A 41 20.40 -0.85 -52.22
C VAL A 41 19.54 -0.59 -50.99
N LEU A 42 20.11 -0.71 -49.80
CA LEU A 42 19.41 -0.28 -48.58
C LEU A 42 19.39 1.25 -48.51
N ASN A 43 18.21 1.82 -48.25
CA ASN A 43 18.10 3.22 -47.89
C ASN A 43 18.79 3.49 -46.55
N SER A 44 19.72 4.44 -46.49
CA SER A 44 20.40 4.84 -45.25
C SER A 44 19.43 5.34 -44.18
N ALA A 45 18.26 5.85 -44.58
CA ALA A 45 17.18 6.22 -43.68
C ALA A 45 16.33 4.99 -43.31
N ILE A 46 16.82 4.18 -42.37
CA ILE A 46 15.99 3.16 -41.73
C ILE A 46 14.91 3.88 -40.90
N VAL A 47 13.66 3.46 -41.08
CA VAL A 47 12.54 4.02 -40.31
C VAL A 47 12.26 3.08 -39.14
N THR A 48 12.17 3.61 -37.93
CA THR A 48 11.81 2.84 -36.75
C THR A 48 10.38 3.16 -36.32
N GLU A 49 9.58 2.14 -36.05
CA GLU A 49 8.17 2.28 -35.67
C GLU A 49 7.91 1.47 -34.38
N ASN A 50 7.14 2.04 -33.44
CA ASN A 50 6.75 1.30 -32.24
C ASN A 50 5.69 0.26 -32.64
N ASN A 51 6.00 -1.01 -32.43
CA ASN A 51 5.07 -2.10 -32.70
C ASN A 51 5.10 -3.09 -31.52
N PRO A 52 3.97 -3.28 -30.81
CA PRO A 52 3.93 -4.19 -29.66
C PRO A 52 3.92 -5.67 -30.06
N ASP A 53 3.58 -5.99 -31.31
CA ASP A 53 3.46 -7.37 -31.81
C ASP A 53 4.79 -7.91 -32.39
N VAL A 54 5.75 -7.02 -32.67
CA VAL A 54 7.04 -7.36 -33.28
C VAL A 54 8.17 -6.99 -32.33
N GLU A 55 9.03 -7.95 -31.97
CA GLU A 55 10.18 -7.72 -31.09
C GLU A 55 11.09 -6.60 -31.63
N ALA A 56 11.69 -5.84 -30.71
CA ALA A 56 12.61 -4.77 -31.07
C ALA A 56 13.77 -5.30 -31.93
N GLY A 57 14.12 -4.58 -33.01
CA GLY A 57 15.20 -4.94 -33.93
C GLY A 57 14.80 -5.91 -35.05
N LYS A 58 13.56 -6.37 -35.09
CA LYS A 58 13.01 -7.13 -36.23
C LYS A 58 12.35 -6.20 -37.25
N VAL A 59 12.39 -6.58 -38.51
CA VAL A 59 11.72 -5.86 -39.60
C VAL A 59 10.20 -6.04 -39.45
N ILE A 60 9.47 -4.93 -39.44
CA ILE A 60 8.00 -4.91 -39.51
C ILE A 60 7.57 -5.08 -40.95
N ARG A 61 8.16 -4.27 -41.86
CA ARG A 61 7.86 -4.23 -43.28
C ARG A 61 8.96 -3.53 -44.06
N THR A 62 8.89 -3.62 -45.37
CA THR A 62 9.74 -2.87 -46.31
C THR A 62 8.92 -1.89 -47.14
N ASP A 63 9.60 -0.88 -47.70
CA ASP A 63 9.05 0.00 -48.72
C ASP A 63 10.04 0.09 -49.89
N PRO A 64 9.73 -0.46 -51.09
CA PRO A 64 8.48 -1.11 -51.49
C PRO A 64 8.07 -2.35 -50.67
N ALA A 65 6.77 -2.64 -50.62
CA ALA A 65 6.23 -3.77 -49.85
C ALA A 65 6.63 -5.13 -50.44
N ALA A 66 6.65 -6.17 -49.61
CA ALA A 66 6.88 -7.55 -50.05
C ALA A 66 5.94 -7.94 -51.21
N GLY A 67 6.47 -8.70 -52.17
CA GLY A 67 5.80 -9.08 -53.40
C GLY A 67 5.87 -8.03 -54.52
N THR A 68 6.33 -6.80 -54.24
CA THR A 68 6.51 -5.78 -55.27
C THR A 68 7.64 -6.17 -56.22
N GLN A 69 7.44 -5.96 -57.52
CA GLN A 69 8.48 -6.22 -58.52
C GLN A 69 9.52 -5.10 -58.49
N VAL A 70 10.76 -5.45 -58.16
CA VAL A 70 11.89 -4.53 -58.02
C VAL A 70 13.00 -4.92 -58.99
N ASN A 71 13.84 -3.96 -59.35
CA ASN A 71 15.00 -4.15 -60.19
C ASN A 71 16.28 -4.13 -59.37
N GLN A 72 17.33 -4.78 -59.86
CA GLN A 72 18.65 -4.63 -59.28
C GLN A 72 19.08 -3.14 -59.23
N GLY A 73 19.61 -2.74 -58.08
CA GLY A 73 19.99 -1.37 -57.76
C GLY A 73 18.84 -0.48 -57.27
N ASP A 74 17.61 -0.99 -57.17
CA ASP A 74 16.51 -0.24 -56.57
C ASP A 74 16.73 -0.07 -55.05
N VAL A 75 16.27 1.05 -54.52
CA VAL A 75 16.44 1.43 -53.11
C VAL A 75 15.26 0.92 -52.30
N ILE A 76 15.53 0.12 -51.26
CA ILE A 76 14.53 -0.41 -50.34
C ILE A 76 14.72 0.23 -48.96
N THR A 77 13.62 0.71 -48.38
CA THR A 77 13.59 1.23 -47.02
C THR A 77 13.11 0.13 -46.08
N LEU A 78 13.86 -0.14 -45.01
CA LEU A 78 13.43 -1.05 -43.95
C LEU A 78 12.68 -0.28 -42.87
N VAL A 79 11.53 -0.80 -42.47
CA VAL A 79 10.81 -0.34 -41.27
C VAL A 79 11.03 -1.37 -40.16
N ILE A 80 11.78 -0.97 -39.14
CA ILE A 80 12.19 -1.85 -38.04
C ILE A 80 11.33 -1.55 -36.82
N SER A 81 10.96 -2.60 -36.08
CA SER A 81 10.27 -2.46 -34.81
C SER A 81 11.21 -1.87 -33.76
N ALA A 82 10.79 -0.77 -33.15
CA ALA A 82 11.35 -0.30 -31.89
C ALA A 82 10.89 -1.18 -30.70
N GLY A 83 9.99 -2.14 -30.95
CA GLY A 83 9.32 -2.94 -29.94
C GLY A 83 8.32 -2.13 -29.12
N VAL A 84 7.90 -2.70 -27.99
CA VAL A 84 7.34 -1.92 -26.88
C VAL A 84 8.49 -1.13 -26.24
N ASN A 85 8.38 0.20 -26.15
CA ASN A 85 9.24 1.01 -25.30
C ASN A 85 8.97 0.60 -23.84
N GLN A 86 9.59 -0.49 -23.43
CA GLN A 86 9.51 -1.02 -22.08
C GLN A 86 10.45 -0.24 -21.19
N VAL A 87 9.92 0.15 -20.05
CA VAL A 87 10.63 0.86 -19.00
C VAL A 87 10.50 0.03 -17.73
N ALA A 88 11.58 -0.03 -16.95
CA ALA A 88 11.54 -0.67 -15.65
C ALA A 88 10.77 0.22 -14.68
N ILE A 89 9.87 -0.38 -13.91
CA ILE A 89 9.13 0.34 -12.87
C ILE A 89 10.14 0.78 -11.79
N PRO A 90 10.26 2.08 -11.48
CA PRO A 90 11.18 2.54 -10.44
C PRO A 90 10.71 2.10 -9.05
N PRO A 91 11.62 1.93 -8.08
CA PRO A 91 11.26 1.63 -6.71
C PRO A 91 10.54 2.83 -6.07
N VAL A 92 9.42 2.57 -5.39
CA VAL A 92 8.63 3.60 -4.70
C VAL A 92 8.47 3.37 -3.20
N THR A 93 8.97 2.24 -2.68
CA THR A 93 8.83 1.89 -1.26
C THR A 93 9.44 2.97 -0.37
N GLY A 94 8.68 3.43 0.62
CA GLY A 94 9.13 4.45 1.57
C GLY A 94 8.93 5.90 1.11
N LEU A 95 8.46 6.13 -0.12
CA LEU A 95 8.08 7.46 -0.59
C LEU A 95 6.66 7.83 -0.14
N SER A 96 6.39 9.13 -0.01
CA SER A 96 5.01 9.59 0.15
C SER A 96 4.18 9.24 -1.09
N GLU A 97 2.87 9.11 -0.96
CA GLU A 97 1.97 8.91 -2.11
C GLU A 97 2.21 9.92 -3.23
N ALA A 98 2.40 11.20 -2.87
CA ALA A 98 2.63 12.28 -3.82
C ALA A 98 3.96 12.11 -4.56
N ASP A 99 5.04 11.80 -3.84
CA ASP A 99 6.37 11.60 -4.43
C ASP A 99 6.44 10.33 -5.28
N ALA A 100 5.80 9.25 -4.82
CA ALA A 100 5.69 7.99 -5.56
C ALA A 100 4.94 8.21 -6.87
N THR A 101 3.81 8.90 -6.84
CA THR A 101 3.04 9.23 -8.03
C THR A 101 3.85 10.09 -8.99
N ALA A 102 4.48 11.16 -8.50
CA ALA A 102 5.32 12.04 -9.31
C ALA A 102 6.48 11.30 -9.99
N ASN A 103 7.14 10.38 -9.28
CA ASN A 103 8.21 9.55 -9.84
C ASN A 103 7.73 8.58 -10.92
N LEU A 104 6.52 8.04 -10.78
CA LEU A 104 5.94 7.10 -11.74
C LEU A 104 5.33 7.78 -12.98
N THR A 105 4.95 9.06 -12.89
CA THR A 105 4.32 9.82 -13.98
C THR A 105 5.28 10.71 -14.78
N THR A 106 6.60 10.59 -14.57
CA THR A 106 7.58 11.41 -15.31
C THR A 106 7.53 11.15 -16.83
N ASP A 107 8.09 12.07 -17.63
CA ASP A 107 8.15 11.94 -19.10
C ASP A 107 8.82 10.64 -19.57
N ALA A 108 9.68 10.05 -18.73
CA ALA A 108 10.33 8.77 -18.99
C ALA A 108 9.34 7.60 -18.97
N TYR A 109 8.36 7.61 -18.05
CA TYR A 109 7.48 6.47 -17.77
C TYR A 109 6.03 6.69 -18.20
N GLN A 110 5.47 7.88 -17.92
CA GLN A 110 4.09 8.26 -18.20
C GLN A 110 3.03 7.26 -17.70
N PHE A 111 3.32 6.49 -16.64
CA PHE A 111 2.39 5.45 -16.15
C PHE A 111 1.05 6.04 -15.69
N VAL A 112 -0.02 5.26 -15.84
CA VAL A 112 -1.35 5.64 -15.36
C VAL A 112 -1.55 5.06 -13.97
N ILE A 113 -1.56 5.92 -12.95
CA ILE A 113 -1.54 5.48 -11.54
C ILE A 113 -2.95 5.35 -10.96
N THR A 114 -3.23 4.20 -10.36
CA THR A 114 -4.38 3.97 -9.49
C THR A 114 -3.88 3.78 -8.07
N VAL A 115 -4.36 4.56 -7.12
CA VAL A 115 -3.96 4.43 -5.71
C VAL A 115 -4.92 3.47 -5.00
N ALA A 116 -4.35 2.51 -4.26
CA ALA A 116 -5.06 1.59 -3.40
C ALA A 116 -4.46 1.62 -2.00
N GLU A 117 -5.31 1.50 -0.98
CA GLU A 117 -4.87 1.41 0.40
C GLU A 117 -4.58 -0.03 0.81
N GLU A 118 -3.51 -0.23 1.58
CA GLU A 118 -3.11 -1.52 2.14
C GLU A 118 -2.72 -1.36 3.60
N VAL A 119 -3.21 -2.26 4.45
CA VAL A 119 -2.92 -2.26 5.88
C VAL A 119 -1.46 -2.63 6.11
N SER A 120 -0.76 -1.85 6.93
CA SER A 120 0.63 -2.15 7.31
C SER A 120 0.92 -1.71 8.74
N GLU A 121 1.47 -2.63 9.54
CA GLU A 121 1.89 -2.36 10.91
C GLU A 121 3.26 -1.65 10.96
N THR A 122 4.06 -1.76 9.89
CA THR A 122 5.46 -1.31 9.86
C THR A 122 5.69 -0.10 8.97
N VAL A 123 4.80 0.17 8.01
CA VAL A 123 4.92 1.30 7.07
C VAL A 123 4.03 2.44 7.54
N GLU A 124 4.60 3.63 7.66
CA GLU A 124 3.87 4.84 8.08
C GLU A 124 2.66 5.12 7.18
N LEU A 125 1.59 5.65 7.78
CA LEU A 125 0.37 6.05 7.07
C LEU A 125 0.69 7.03 5.92
N GLY A 126 0.15 6.78 4.74
CA GLY A 126 0.36 7.63 3.56
C GLY A 126 1.66 7.37 2.80
N THR A 127 2.43 6.36 3.21
CA THR A 127 3.68 5.96 2.56
C THR A 127 3.47 4.77 1.63
N ALA A 128 4.06 4.82 0.44
CA ALA A 128 4.02 3.76 -0.55
C ALA A 128 4.70 2.48 -0.05
N ILE A 129 3.97 1.36 -0.16
CA ILE A 129 4.44 0.01 0.22
C ILE A 129 5.05 -0.66 -1.01
N ARG A 130 4.27 -0.73 -2.10
CA ARG A 130 4.60 -1.48 -3.32
C ARG A 130 3.76 -0.99 -4.51
N THR A 131 4.08 -1.51 -5.70
CA THR A 131 3.28 -1.36 -6.90
C THR A 131 2.83 -2.71 -7.45
N ASP A 132 1.79 -2.69 -8.27
CA ASP A 132 1.42 -3.79 -9.16
C ASP A 132 1.20 -3.25 -10.58
N PRO A 133 2.03 -3.63 -11.57
CA PRO A 133 3.13 -4.59 -11.51
C PRO A 133 4.29 -4.17 -10.59
N ALA A 134 5.10 -5.15 -10.16
CA ALA A 134 6.13 -4.93 -9.14
C ALA A 134 7.29 -4.06 -9.65
N ALA A 135 7.92 -3.31 -8.73
CA ALA A 135 9.12 -2.52 -9.04
C ALA A 135 10.22 -3.39 -9.70
N GLY A 136 10.89 -2.83 -10.71
CA GLY A 136 11.89 -3.52 -11.53
C GLY A 136 11.30 -4.34 -12.70
N GLN A 137 9.99 -4.58 -12.73
CA GLN A 137 9.37 -5.24 -13.88
C GLN A 137 9.37 -4.32 -15.10
N LEU A 138 9.62 -4.90 -16.28
CA LEU A 138 9.56 -4.20 -17.56
C LEU A 138 8.12 -4.14 -18.04
N VAL A 139 7.59 -2.94 -18.21
CA VAL A 139 6.24 -2.68 -18.72
C VAL A 139 6.30 -1.59 -19.78
N ALA A 140 5.33 -1.57 -20.69
CA ALA A 140 5.27 -0.53 -21.70
C ALA A 140 5.11 0.85 -21.03
N LYS A 141 5.78 1.86 -21.58
CA LYS A 141 5.52 3.26 -21.22
C LYS A 141 4.01 3.56 -21.30
N GLY A 142 3.46 4.26 -20.32
CA GLY A 142 2.01 4.52 -20.27
C GLY A 142 1.15 3.40 -19.66
N SER A 143 1.75 2.29 -19.23
CA SER A 143 1.00 1.18 -18.62
C SER A 143 0.28 1.62 -17.34
N PRO A 144 -0.89 1.01 -17.03
CA PRO A 144 -1.54 1.20 -15.75
C PRO A 144 -0.73 0.53 -14.63
N ILE A 145 -0.54 1.24 -13.52
CA ILE A 145 0.12 0.73 -12.32
C ILE A 145 -0.75 1.03 -11.11
N THR A 146 -0.98 0.03 -10.27
CA THR A 146 -1.61 0.22 -8.97
C THR A 146 -0.53 0.52 -7.94
N LEU A 147 -0.60 1.68 -7.30
CA LEU A 147 0.25 2.07 -6.18
C LEU A 147 -0.46 1.69 -4.87
N TYR A 148 0.17 0.83 -4.07
CA TYR A 148 -0.33 0.46 -2.75
C TYR A 148 0.30 1.35 -1.69
N VAL A 149 -0.54 2.12 -0.99
CA VAL A 149 -0.14 3.06 0.06
C VAL A 149 -0.60 2.53 1.41
N SER A 150 0.22 2.71 2.44
CA SER A 150 -0.11 2.27 3.79
C SER A 150 -1.30 3.04 4.35
N SER A 151 -2.34 2.30 4.76
CA SER A 151 -3.43 2.82 5.60
C SER A 151 -3.10 2.78 7.10
N GLY A 152 -1.86 2.45 7.46
CA GLY A 152 -1.44 2.19 8.83
C GLY A 152 -1.92 0.83 9.36
N PRO A 153 -1.78 0.59 10.69
CA PRO A 153 -2.16 -0.66 11.32
C PRO A 153 -3.66 -0.99 11.18
N ALA A 154 -3.99 -2.28 11.26
CA ALA A 154 -5.38 -2.72 11.12
C ALA A 154 -6.28 -2.02 12.16
N PRO A 155 -7.41 -1.43 11.74
CA PRO A 155 -8.33 -0.81 12.68
C PRO A 155 -8.94 -1.85 13.62
N VAL A 156 -9.15 -1.42 14.86
CA VAL A 156 -9.76 -2.22 15.92
C VAL A 156 -11.15 -1.68 16.21
N LYS A 157 -12.15 -2.58 16.25
CA LYS A 157 -13.51 -2.24 16.64
C LYS A 157 -13.64 -2.01 18.14
N VAL A 158 -14.22 -0.88 18.52
CA VAL A 158 -14.55 -0.58 19.92
C VAL A 158 -15.72 -1.48 20.39
N PRO A 159 -15.55 -2.26 21.46
CA PRO A 159 -16.61 -3.11 22.00
C PRO A 159 -17.74 -2.29 22.67
N PRO A 160 -18.93 -2.87 22.88
CA PRO A 160 -19.96 -2.27 23.72
C PRO A 160 -19.56 -2.37 25.20
N LEU A 161 -19.35 -1.21 25.85
CA LEU A 161 -18.89 -1.13 27.24
C LEU A 161 -19.95 -0.61 28.22
N GLU A 162 -21.01 0.02 27.72
CA GLU A 162 -22.06 0.60 28.55
C GLU A 162 -22.79 -0.49 29.36
N GLY A 163 -22.99 -0.24 30.67
CA GLY A 163 -23.62 -1.18 31.60
C GLY A 163 -22.71 -2.31 32.12
N LEU A 164 -21.50 -2.47 31.57
CA LEU A 164 -20.49 -3.37 32.12
C LEU A 164 -19.89 -2.83 33.42
N SER A 165 -19.34 -3.71 34.25
CA SER A 165 -18.50 -3.29 35.37
C SER A 165 -17.18 -2.69 34.88
N GLU A 166 -16.56 -1.82 35.66
CA GLU A 166 -15.24 -1.25 35.30
C GLU A 166 -14.22 -2.34 34.94
N ALA A 167 -14.13 -3.40 35.75
CA ALA A 167 -13.20 -4.51 35.52
C ALA A 167 -13.48 -5.25 34.20
N ALA A 168 -14.76 -5.51 33.89
CA ALA A 168 -15.14 -6.17 32.63
C ALA A 168 -14.91 -5.27 31.41
N ALA A 169 -15.17 -3.96 31.55
CA ALA A 169 -14.94 -2.99 30.49
C ALA A 169 -13.45 -2.84 30.17
N ARG A 170 -12.61 -2.76 31.21
CA ARG A 170 -11.14 -2.74 31.10
C ARG A 170 -10.62 -3.99 30.40
N ALA A 171 -11.02 -5.18 30.85
CA ALA A 171 -10.60 -6.43 30.22
C ALA A 171 -11.03 -6.52 28.75
N SER A 172 -12.23 -6.03 28.41
CA SER A 172 -12.73 -6.01 27.03
C SER A 172 -11.89 -5.10 26.13
N LEU A 173 -11.51 -3.91 26.60
CA LEU A 173 -10.65 -2.98 25.87
C LEU A 173 -9.22 -3.54 25.71
N GLU A 174 -8.63 -4.05 26.79
CA GLU A 174 -7.27 -4.60 26.78
C GLU A 174 -7.17 -5.82 25.86
N SER A 175 -8.20 -6.69 25.82
CA SER A 175 -8.26 -7.83 24.89
C SER A 175 -8.25 -7.44 23.41
N LYS A 176 -8.63 -6.19 23.11
CA LYS A 176 -8.61 -5.60 21.76
C LYS A 176 -7.37 -4.74 21.52
N GLY A 177 -6.45 -4.64 22.47
CA GLY A 177 -5.27 -3.77 22.38
C GLY A 177 -5.64 -2.29 22.45
N LEU A 178 -6.76 -1.93 23.07
CA LEU A 178 -7.20 -0.55 23.29
C LEU A 178 -6.82 -0.09 24.70
N GLY A 179 -6.49 1.19 24.83
CA GLY A 179 -6.25 1.83 26.12
C GLY A 179 -7.56 2.20 26.82
N VAL A 180 -7.49 2.37 28.14
CA VAL A 180 -8.65 2.80 28.96
C VAL A 180 -8.27 3.94 29.89
N ASP A 181 -9.11 4.95 29.95
CA ASP A 181 -9.02 6.07 30.92
C ASP A 181 -10.35 6.17 31.67
N VAL A 182 -10.32 6.05 33.00
CA VAL A 182 -11.54 5.94 33.81
C VAL A 182 -11.75 7.21 34.63
N THR A 183 -12.90 7.83 34.43
CA THR A 183 -13.39 8.96 35.23
C THR A 183 -14.62 8.52 36.01
N TYR A 184 -14.75 8.98 37.25
CA TYR A 184 -15.89 8.63 38.10
C TYR A 184 -16.95 9.73 38.09
N GLN A 185 -18.21 9.32 38.00
CA GLN A 185 -19.38 10.17 38.19
C GLN A 185 -20.07 9.80 39.49
N ASN A 186 -20.27 10.78 40.38
CA ASN A 186 -21.04 10.55 41.59
C ASN A 186 -22.48 10.14 41.22
N VAL A 187 -22.93 9.01 41.76
CA VAL A 187 -24.32 8.53 41.68
C VAL A 187 -24.90 8.39 43.09
N PRO A 188 -26.24 8.45 43.26
CA PRO A 188 -26.87 8.20 44.55
C PRO A 188 -26.57 6.80 45.10
N ILE A 189 -26.62 6.64 46.42
CA ILE A 189 -26.53 5.33 47.07
C ILE A 189 -27.70 4.46 46.59
N GLY A 190 -27.40 3.25 46.13
CA GLY A 190 -28.38 2.31 45.59
C GLY A 190 -28.72 2.51 44.10
N ASP A 191 -28.03 3.42 43.39
CA ASP A 191 -28.19 3.56 41.94
C ASP A 191 -27.69 2.29 41.22
N PRO A 192 -28.46 1.70 40.28
CA PRO A 192 -28.02 0.52 39.53
C PRO A 192 -26.76 0.74 38.68
N LYS A 193 -26.34 2.00 38.48
CA LYS A 193 -25.13 2.40 37.75
C LYS A 193 -23.88 2.45 38.64
N ASP A 194 -24.00 2.21 39.95
CA ASP A 194 -22.82 2.12 40.82
C ASP A 194 -21.88 0.99 40.37
N GLY A 195 -20.60 1.32 40.20
CA GLY A 195 -19.58 0.42 39.66
C GLY A 195 -19.73 0.06 38.17
N LYS A 196 -20.67 0.68 37.44
CA LYS A 196 -20.92 0.42 36.02
C LYS A 196 -20.51 1.59 35.13
N VAL A 197 -20.12 1.27 33.90
CA VAL A 197 -19.88 2.28 32.85
C VAL A 197 -21.21 2.92 32.45
N ILE A 198 -21.28 4.25 32.62
CA ILE A 198 -22.42 5.09 32.27
C ILE A 198 -22.30 5.54 30.81
N THR A 199 -21.10 5.98 30.40
CA THR A 199 -20.82 6.45 29.04
C THR A 199 -19.39 6.11 28.65
N GLN A 200 -19.17 5.95 27.35
CA GLN A 200 -17.86 5.85 26.73
C GLN A 200 -17.64 7.00 25.74
N SER A 201 -16.40 7.44 25.57
CA SER A 201 -16.08 8.55 24.65
C SER A 201 -16.17 8.18 23.18
N ILE A 202 -16.03 6.89 22.84
CA ILE A 202 -16.13 6.39 21.48
C ILE A 202 -17.29 5.40 21.43
N ALA A 203 -18.18 5.57 20.47
CA ALA A 203 -19.31 4.68 20.31
C ALA A 203 -18.86 3.24 20.03
N SER A 204 -19.64 2.28 20.51
CA SER A 204 -19.42 0.87 20.22
C SER A 204 -19.58 0.60 18.73
N GLY A 205 -18.73 -0.24 18.17
CA GLY A 205 -18.73 -0.55 16.74
C GLY A 205 -17.96 0.44 15.88
N THR A 206 -17.37 1.50 16.45
CA THR A 206 -16.47 2.40 15.72
C THR A 206 -15.10 1.75 15.51
N ASP A 207 -14.51 1.95 14.33
CA ASP A 207 -13.14 1.56 14.00
C ASP A 207 -12.16 2.62 14.50
N VAL A 208 -11.16 2.21 15.29
CA VAL A 208 -10.11 3.09 15.81
C VAL A 208 -8.74 2.47 15.60
N ALA A 209 -7.70 3.29 15.61
CA ALA A 209 -6.33 2.80 15.56
C ALA A 209 -6.03 1.93 16.81
N PRO A 210 -5.19 0.88 16.69
CA PRO A 210 -4.69 0.14 17.84
C PRO A 210 -4.08 1.07 18.89
N GLY A 211 -4.25 0.75 20.17
CA GLY A 211 -3.74 1.56 21.28
C GLY A 211 -4.54 2.83 21.60
N THR A 212 -5.60 3.13 20.85
CA THR A 212 -6.49 4.28 21.14
C THR A 212 -7.07 4.16 22.55
N VAL A 213 -7.00 5.27 23.32
CA VAL A 213 -7.52 5.33 24.69
C VAL A 213 -9.01 5.69 24.67
N VAL A 214 -9.85 4.78 25.16
CA VAL A 214 -11.29 5.01 25.34
C VAL A 214 -11.53 5.55 26.75
N LYS A 215 -12.12 6.74 26.85
CA LYS A 215 -12.48 7.34 28.13
C LYS A 215 -13.82 6.80 28.60
N LEU A 216 -13.85 6.24 29.79
CA LEU A 216 -15.04 5.70 30.44
C LEU A 216 -15.47 6.62 31.57
N LYS A 217 -16.78 6.78 31.71
CA LYS A 217 -17.40 7.41 32.87
C LYS A 217 -18.09 6.33 33.68
N VAL A 218 -17.61 6.04 34.87
CA VAL A 218 -18.12 4.99 35.75
C VAL A 218 -18.91 5.60 36.90
N GLY A 219 -20.09 5.07 37.20
CA GLY A 219 -20.86 5.49 38.36
C GLY A 219 -20.16 5.10 39.66
N LYS A 220 -20.04 6.05 40.58
CA LYS A 220 -19.49 5.81 41.91
C LYS A 220 -20.42 6.38 42.96
N ALA A 221 -21.04 5.53 43.77
CA ALA A 221 -21.77 5.98 44.93
C ALA A 221 -20.80 6.48 46.01
N PRO A 222 -21.17 7.51 46.80
CA PRO A 222 -20.39 7.90 47.96
C PRO A 222 -20.32 6.70 48.92
N ALA A 223 -19.15 6.49 49.52
CA ALA A 223 -18.98 5.46 50.54
C ALA A 223 -20.08 5.64 51.61
N PRO A 224 -20.73 4.56 52.07
CA PRO A 224 -21.65 4.66 53.20
C PRO A 224 -20.89 5.33 54.33
N ALA A 225 -21.48 6.35 54.96
CA ALA A 225 -20.92 6.89 56.18
C ALA A 225 -20.80 5.71 57.15
N THR A 226 -19.58 5.34 57.53
CA THR A 226 -19.36 4.40 58.62
C THR A 226 -19.87 5.08 59.87
N THR A 227 -21.12 4.80 60.26
CA THR A 227 -21.57 5.07 61.61
C THR A 227 -20.83 4.10 62.51
N THR A 228 -19.68 4.54 63.02
CA THR A 228 -19.12 3.98 64.23
C THR A 228 -20.17 4.19 65.31
N THR A 229 -21.02 3.19 65.52
CA THR A 229 -21.90 3.16 66.68
C THR A 229 -20.96 2.98 67.86
N THR A 230 -20.65 4.08 68.54
CA THR A 230 -19.97 4.04 69.83
C THR A 230 -20.88 3.27 70.77
N ILE A 231 -20.58 2.00 71.01
CA ILE A 231 -21.23 1.22 72.07
C ILE A 231 -20.88 1.96 73.38
N PRO A 232 -21.86 2.51 74.13
CA PRO A 232 -21.56 3.10 75.43
C PRO A 232 -20.94 2.01 76.32
N PRO A 233 -19.91 2.34 77.11
CA PRO A 233 -19.30 1.37 78.04
C PRO A 233 -20.39 0.80 78.95
N PRO A 234 -20.35 -0.50 79.30
CA PRO A 234 -21.30 -1.07 80.25
C PRO A 234 -21.23 -0.27 81.55
N THR A 235 -22.38 0.22 82.02
CA THR A 235 -22.49 0.84 83.34
C THR A 235 -22.24 -0.24 84.39
N THR A 236 -21.05 -0.24 84.98
CA THR A 236 -20.73 -1.05 86.16
C THR A 236 -21.54 -0.50 87.33
N THR A 237 -22.64 -1.16 87.66
CA THR A 237 -23.34 -0.96 88.94
C THR A 237 -22.47 -1.52 90.06
N THR A 238 -21.91 -0.62 90.87
CA THR A 238 -21.17 -0.94 92.09
C THR A 238 -22.07 -1.70 93.09
N PRO A 239 -21.69 -2.91 93.55
CA PRO A 239 -22.38 -3.61 94.63
C PRO A 239 -22.24 -2.87 95.98
N PRO A 240 -23.21 -2.97 96.90
CA PRO A 240 -23.15 -2.29 98.19
C PRO A 240 -22.04 -2.84 99.09
N GLU A 241 -21.27 -1.95 99.72
CA GLU A 241 -20.23 -2.27 100.71
C GLU A 241 -20.81 -3.03 101.90
N THR A 242 -20.22 -4.20 102.19
CA THR A 242 -20.55 -4.98 103.39
C THR A 242 -19.53 -4.65 104.49
N THR A 243 -20.03 -4.09 105.58
CA THR A 243 -19.28 -3.76 106.79
C THR A 243 -18.64 -5.02 107.39
N THR A 244 -17.32 -5.04 107.57
CA THR A 244 -16.64 -6.00 108.45
C THR A 244 -15.74 -5.24 109.40
N THR A 245 -16.10 -5.31 110.67
CA THR A 245 -15.42 -4.75 111.84
C THR A 245 -14.07 -5.42 112.06
N VAL A 246 -13.01 -4.62 112.18
CA VAL A 246 -11.69 -5.03 112.70
C VAL A 246 -11.62 -4.62 114.18
N PRO A 247 -11.30 -5.52 115.12
CA PRO A 247 -11.10 -5.14 116.51
C PRO A 247 -9.73 -4.47 116.74
N GLU A 248 -9.74 -3.47 117.62
CA GLU A 248 -8.57 -2.77 118.16
C GLU A 248 -7.58 -3.71 118.86
N THR A 249 -6.29 -3.38 118.78
CA THR A 249 -5.35 -3.59 119.89
C THR A 249 -4.48 -2.36 120.10
N THR A 250 -4.70 -1.76 121.26
CA THR A 250 -3.94 -0.74 121.98
C THR A 250 -2.51 -1.19 122.27
N THR A 251 -1.52 -0.29 122.25
CA THR A 251 -0.36 -0.37 123.16
C THR A 251 0.14 1.03 123.49
N THR A 252 0.05 1.33 124.78
CA THR A 252 0.64 2.43 125.54
C THR A 252 2.10 2.08 125.87
N VAL A 253 3.05 3.01 125.67
CA VAL A 253 3.88 3.71 126.69
C VAL A 253 4.63 4.83 125.96
#